data_AF-A0A2N5XUH0-F1
#
_entry.id   AF-A0A2N5XUH0-F1
#
_cell.length_a   1.000
_cell.length_b   1.000
_cell.length_c   1.000
_cell.angle_alpha   90.00
_cell.angle_beta   90.00
_cell.angle_gamma   90.00
#
_symmetry.space_group_name_H-M   'P 1'
#
loop_
_entity.id
_entity.type
_entity.pdbx_description
1 polymer ?
#
loop_
_entity_poly.entity_id
_entity_poly.type
_entity_poly.pdbx_seq_one_letter_code
_entity_poly.pdbx_strand_id
1 'polypeptide(L)'
;MVVTGSMNKLHQGAMRVLVQRLLRLSCAVFAAVLGLSVLGAEGVRADNLSQMLYDVYDNNPDIRAEEAGLDVKRASTKKTRSAFMPQIDAFGSHSLTKERLKSGSTTRTRTSQYGVSASQRLFNGFQTRNNLIKSKYEERSSAYQVRNRERQILLEAVKAYMDVYAARRMINLRRQHLSNLEKQRRATLARIRAGELTRTDLSKTEVLLYRAKASLEGALADLGGAAGRYESLVGYKPGELIYPEMPIRYMPKTKEEAANKALRMHPDLRSSRSDIKATEYAVKAAKGAFLPSIDLSGEVSRNFASSQAETTKTERSFSLRLSLPIFDGGARLADVEKAQAEHSQRKYISNALAARIKADAKEQYLRNRAAQATLRQASAEVKAARALLRGIKIEEKAGQRSFLDILDAEVSLLDAQELEIYSKADSVIALYTFLASTGQLTVSGARKAQIQHDPDARAAVAKAEQLARARIQPAKQAGPRKPQDPWSGLR
;
A
#
# COMPACT_ATOMS: atom_id res chain seq x y z
N MET A 1 74.41 -38.96 -25.48
CA MET A 1 73.93 -38.33 -26.72
C MET A 1 72.59 -37.68 -26.40
N VAL A 2 72.59 -36.37 -26.16
CA VAL A 2 71.81 -35.35 -26.91
C VAL A 2 70.32 -35.38 -26.56
N VAL A 3 69.64 -34.32 -26.10
CA VAL A 3 70.00 -32.93 -25.81
C VAL A 3 68.95 -32.38 -24.82
N THR A 4 69.45 -31.59 -23.90
CA THR A 4 68.74 -30.72 -22.94
C THR A 4 67.90 -29.64 -23.64
N GLY A 5 66.69 -29.36 -23.15
CA GLY A 5 65.96 -28.18 -23.64
C GLY A 5 64.48 -28.08 -23.28
N SER A 6 64.09 -28.29 -22.02
CA SER A 6 62.72 -28.00 -21.58
C SER A 6 62.73 -27.37 -20.20
N MET A 7 63.07 -26.08 -20.13
CA MET A 7 62.81 -25.25 -18.95
C MET A 7 63.11 -23.77 -19.26
N ASN A 8 62.43 -23.14 -20.24
CA ASN A 8 62.48 -21.66 -20.32
C ASN A 8 61.34 -20.94 -21.06
N LYS A 9 60.14 -21.52 -21.20
CA LYS A 9 59.01 -20.84 -21.89
C LYS A 9 57.76 -20.60 -21.04
N LEU A 10 57.75 -20.97 -19.76
CA LEU A 10 56.60 -20.73 -18.88
C LEU A 10 56.69 -19.46 -18.03
N HIS A 11 57.83 -18.74 -18.05
CA HIS A 11 58.04 -17.58 -17.17
C HIS A 11 57.76 -16.20 -17.78
N GLN A 12 57.49 -16.09 -19.08
CA GLN A 12 57.25 -14.79 -19.74
C GLN A 12 55.76 -14.45 -19.99
N GLY A 13 54.85 -15.42 -19.93
CA GLY A 13 53.41 -15.19 -20.09
C GLY A 13 52.72 -14.65 -18.83
N ALA A 14 53.19 -15.06 -17.64
CA ALA A 14 52.55 -14.72 -16.37
C ALA A 14 52.82 -13.27 -15.91
N MET A 15 53.92 -12.67 -16.35
CA MET A 15 54.31 -11.32 -15.90
C MET A 15 53.57 -10.19 -16.64
N ARG A 16 53.12 -10.41 -17.88
CA ARG A 16 52.31 -9.42 -18.64
C ARG A 16 50.86 -9.32 -18.12
N VAL A 17 50.30 -10.41 -17.59
CA VAL A 17 48.93 -10.42 -17.04
C VAL A 17 48.87 -9.74 -15.66
N LEU A 18 49.96 -9.79 -14.88
CA LEU A 18 50.05 -9.15 -13.57
C LEU A 18 50.23 -7.61 -13.67
N VAL A 19 50.98 -7.12 -14.64
CA VAL A 19 51.16 -5.66 -14.86
C VAL A 19 49.87 -5.02 -15.41
N GLN A 20 49.12 -5.70 -16.27
CA GLN A 20 47.82 -5.21 -16.76
C GLN A 20 46.71 -5.20 -15.68
N ARG A 21 46.78 -6.08 -14.67
CA ARG A 21 45.85 -6.05 -13.54
C ARG A 21 46.18 -4.95 -12.52
N LEU A 22 47.47 -4.64 -12.30
CA LEU A 22 47.89 -3.56 -11.40
C LEU A 22 47.58 -2.15 -11.95
N LEU A 23 47.64 -1.95 -13.27
CA LEU A 23 47.24 -0.67 -13.91
C LEU A 23 45.72 -0.42 -13.96
N ARG A 24 44.90 -1.48 -13.89
CA ARG A 24 43.42 -1.32 -13.78
C ARG A 24 42.96 -1.03 -12.36
N LEU A 25 43.74 -1.42 -11.36
CA LEU A 25 43.45 -1.14 -9.95
C LEU A 25 43.82 0.30 -9.54
N SER A 26 44.82 0.92 -10.16
CA SER A 26 45.17 2.33 -9.87
C SER A 26 44.18 3.35 -10.45
N CYS A 27 43.56 3.07 -11.60
CA CYS A 27 42.48 3.91 -12.14
C CYS A 27 41.15 3.76 -11.38
N ALA A 28 40.89 2.63 -10.73
CA ALA A 28 39.70 2.44 -9.92
C ALA A 28 39.75 3.20 -8.58
N VAL A 29 40.94 3.41 -8.02
CA VAL A 29 41.12 4.15 -6.76
C VAL A 29 41.13 5.67 -6.98
N PHE A 30 41.61 6.16 -8.14
CA PHE A 30 41.55 7.60 -8.46
C PHE A 30 40.15 8.07 -8.89
N ALA A 31 39.31 7.18 -9.42
CA ALA A 31 37.88 7.45 -9.65
C ALA A 31 37.03 7.41 -8.36
N ALA A 32 37.52 6.76 -7.31
CA ALA A 32 36.83 6.69 -6.01
C ALA A 32 37.05 7.92 -5.11
N VAL A 33 38.08 8.74 -5.37
CA VAL A 33 38.38 9.95 -4.57
C VAL A 33 37.82 11.23 -5.20
N LEU A 34 37.50 11.25 -6.49
CA LEU A 34 36.78 12.35 -7.17
C LEU A 34 35.25 12.16 -7.23
N GLY A 35 34.73 11.03 -6.75
CA GLY A 35 33.29 10.78 -6.60
C GLY A 35 32.68 11.23 -5.28
N LEU A 36 33.48 11.79 -4.37
CA LEU A 36 33.10 12.11 -2.99
C LEU A 36 32.80 13.60 -2.77
N SER A 37 32.20 14.27 -3.76
CA SER A 37 31.79 15.69 -3.65
C SER A 37 30.43 15.98 -4.29
N VAL A 38 29.55 14.98 -4.32
CA VAL A 38 28.10 15.25 -4.32
C VAL A 38 27.59 14.87 -2.94
N LEU A 39 28.04 15.64 -1.94
CA LEU A 39 27.13 16.02 -0.86
C LEU A 39 25.98 16.70 -1.59
N GLY A 40 24.95 15.91 -1.88
CA GLY A 40 23.66 16.45 -2.21
C GLY A 40 23.37 17.46 -1.11
N ALA A 41 23.35 18.73 -1.48
CA ALA A 41 22.47 19.64 -0.80
C ALA A 41 21.13 18.93 -0.86
N GLU A 42 20.73 18.29 0.24
CA GLU A 42 19.33 18.14 0.58
C GLU A 42 18.84 19.59 0.59
N GLY A 43 18.50 20.09 -0.59
CA GLY A 43 17.68 21.27 -0.71
C GLY A 43 16.52 20.93 0.19
N VAL A 44 16.39 21.69 1.28
CA VAL A 44 15.29 21.58 2.23
C VAL A 44 14.04 21.80 1.38
N ARG A 45 13.55 20.70 0.81
CA ARG A 45 12.35 20.69 0.00
C ARG A 45 11.29 20.85 1.05
N ALA A 46 10.54 21.94 0.93
CA ALA A 46 9.35 22.08 1.70
C ALA A 46 8.43 20.92 1.28
N ASP A 47 8.30 19.92 2.14
CA ASP A 47 7.50 18.74 1.86
C ASP A 47 6.06 19.20 1.83
N ASN A 48 5.43 19.00 0.67
CA ASN A 48 4.00 19.21 0.52
C ASN A 48 3.28 17.87 0.76
N LEU A 49 2.11 17.91 1.39
CA LEU A 49 1.34 16.70 1.72
C LEU A 49 1.08 15.82 0.49
N SER A 50 0.78 16.42 -0.66
CA SER A 50 0.49 15.68 -1.90
C SER A 50 1.68 14.84 -2.40
N GLN A 51 2.88 15.41 -2.34
CA GLN A 51 4.13 14.79 -2.74
C GLN A 51 4.49 13.67 -1.77
N MET A 52 4.38 13.92 -0.45
CA MET A 52 4.60 12.89 0.54
C MET A 52 3.64 11.70 0.34
N LEU A 53 2.35 11.95 0.06
CA LEU A 53 1.40 10.86 -0.22
C LEU A 53 1.75 10.06 -1.48
N TYR A 54 2.38 10.70 -2.48
CA TYR A 54 2.91 10.03 -3.65
C TYR A 54 4.12 9.15 -3.30
N ASP A 55 5.07 9.71 -2.55
CA ASP A 55 6.30 9.00 -2.15
C ASP A 55 5.98 7.80 -1.25
N VAL A 56 5.01 7.93 -0.34
CA VAL A 56 4.48 6.82 0.46
C VAL A 56 3.83 5.77 -0.43
N TYR A 57 3.04 6.15 -1.43
CA TYR A 57 2.42 5.17 -2.31
C TYR A 57 3.44 4.34 -3.09
N ASP A 58 4.46 5.00 -3.63
CA ASP A 58 5.46 4.34 -4.47
C ASP A 58 6.46 3.51 -3.64
N ASN A 59 6.78 3.92 -2.42
CA ASN A 59 7.89 3.33 -1.66
C ASN A 59 7.48 2.55 -0.40
N ASN A 60 6.22 2.63 0.04
CA ASN A 60 5.85 1.99 1.31
C ASN A 60 5.82 0.44 1.19
N PRO A 61 6.56 -0.27 2.07
CA PRO A 61 6.70 -1.73 1.98
C PRO A 61 5.38 -2.49 2.25
N ASP A 62 4.47 -1.94 3.06
CA ASP A 62 3.18 -2.60 3.33
C ASP A 62 2.25 -2.56 2.12
N ILE A 63 2.30 -1.48 1.31
CA ILE A 63 1.58 -1.43 0.03
C ILE A 63 2.15 -2.48 -0.92
N ARG A 64 3.49 -2.55 -1.03
CA ARG A 64 4.17 -3.53 -1.88
C ARG A 64 3.88 -4.98 -1.45
N ALA A 65 3.77 -5.24 -0.15
CA ALA A 65 3.39 -6.55 0.38
C ALA A 65 1.98 -6.95 -0.05
N GLU A 66 1.01 -6.05 -0.01
CA GLU A 66 -0.35 -6.30 -0.49
C GLU A 66 -0.42 -6.46 -2.02
N GLU A 67 0.35 -5.67 -2.78
CA GLU A 67 0.47 -5.84 -4.24
C GLU A 67 1.05 -7.21 -4.60
N ALA A 68 2.07 -7.67 -3.89
CA ALA A 68 2.61 -9.02 -4.05
C ALA A 68 1.55 -10.09 -3.71
N GLY A 69 0.73 -9.85 -2.68
CA GLY A 69 -0.43 -10.68 -2.35
C GLY A 69 -1.45 -10.78 -3.49
N LEU A 70 -1.70 -9.68 -4.21
CA LEU A 70 -2.53 -9.68 -5.42
C LEU A 70 -1.89 -10.49 -6.56
N ASP A 71 -0.56 -10.40 -6.73
CA ASP A 71 0.15 -11.19 -7.73
C ASP A 71 0.09 -12.70 -7.44
N VAL A 72 0.10 -13.10 -6.16
CA VAL A 72 -0.20 -14.49 -5.76
C VAL A 72 -1.60 -14.91 -6.22
N LYS A 73 -2.61 -14.04 -6.08
CA LYS A 73 -3.97 -14.33 -6.55
C LYS A 73 -4.06 -14.39 -8.07
N ARG A 74 -3.37 -13.51 -8.79
CA ARG A 74 -3.26 -13.57 -10.27
C ARG A 74 -2.61 -14.86 -10.74
N ALA A 75 -1.53 -15.29 -10.09
CA ALA A 75 -0.87 -16.56 -10.36
C ALA A 75 -1.80 -17.75 -10.07
N SER A 76 -2.58 -17.70 -8.98
CA SER A 76 -3.61 -18.70 -8.66
C SER A 76 -4.70 -18.77 -9.73
N THR A 77 -5.15 -17.64 -10.28
CA THR A 77 -6.09 -17.60 -11.41
C THR A 77 -5.48 -18.23 -12.67
N LYS A 78 -4.20 -17.94 -12.98
CA LYS A 78 -3.48 -18.58 -14.10
C LYS A 78 -3.35 -20.09 -13.90
N LYS A 79 -3.04 -20.54 -12.68
CA LYS A 79 -3.00 -21.96 -12.31
C LYS A 79 -4.38 -22.60 -12.46
N THR A 80 -5.45 -21.95 -12.03
CA THR A 80 -6.82 -22.46 -12.22
C THR A 80 -7.20 -22.56 -13.70
N ARG A 81 -6.69 -21.64 -14.54
CA ARG A 81 -6.89 -21.68 -15.99
C ARG A 81 -6.15 -22.85 -16.66
N SER A 82 -5.05 -23.35 -16.09
CA SER A 82 -4.30 -24.46 -16.69
C SER A 82 -5.12 -25.76 -16.75
N ALA A 83 -6.16 -25.89 -15.92
CA ALA A 83 -7.08 -27.02 -15.96
C ALA A 83 -7.91 -27.13 -17.26
N PHE A 84 -7.86 -26.11 -18.14
CA PHE A 84 -8.39 -26.19 -19.52
C PHE A 84 -7.40 -26.74 -20.54
N MET A 85 -6.13 -26.83 -20.18
CA MET A 85 -5.04 -27.24 -21.05
C MET A 85 -4.69 -28.73 -20.82
N PRO A 86 -4.22 -29.45 -21.86
CA PRO A 86 -3.66 -30.77 -21.67
C PRO A 86 -2.47 -30.71 -20.71
N GLN A 87 -2.41 -31.66 -19.78
CA GLN A 87 -1.24 -31.91 -18.93
C GLN A 87 -0.40 -32.98 -19.61
N ILE A 88 0.88 -32.70 -19.84
CA ILE A 88 1.80 -33.61 -20.53
C ILE A 88 2.96 -33.87 -19.58
N ASP A 89 3.18 -35.13 -19.25
CA ASP A 89 4.16 -35.57 -18.27
C ASP A 89 5.06 -36.64 -18.90
N ALA A 90 6.36 -36.57 -18.63
CA ALA A 90 7.28 -37.66 -18.90
C ALA A 90 7.48 -38.46 -17.62
N PHE A 91 7.52 -39.78 -17.74
CA PHE A 91 7.72 -40.66 -16.60
C PHE A 91 8.72 -41.76 -16.93
N GLY A 92 9.36 -42.25 -15.87
CA GLY A 92 10.28 -43.38 -15.91
C GLY A 92 10.14 -44.19 -14.64
N SER A 93 10.03 -45.49 -14.75
CA SER A 93 9.92 -46.40 -13.62
C SER A 93 10.85 -47.60 -13.81
N HIS A 94 11.34 -48.11 -12.69
CA HIS A 94 12.13 -49.33 -12.64
C HIS A 94 11.63 -50.16 -11.49
N SER A 95 11.22 -51.40 -11.77
CA SER A 95 10.70 -52.32 -10.76
C SER A 95 11.41 -53.66 -10.84
N LEU A 96 11.57 -54.27 -9.66
CA LEU A 96 12.01 -55.64 -9.51
C LEU A 96 10.93 -56.39 -8.78
N THR A 97 10.29 -57.31 -9.47
CA THR A 97 9.24 -58.16 -8.90
C THR A 97 9.79 -59.56 -8.72
N LYS A 98 9.68 -60.10 -7.50
CA LYS A 98 10.03 -61.48 -7.18
C LYS A 98 8.75 -62.23 -6.85
N GLU A 99 8.37 -63.15 -7.72
CA GLU A 99 7.20 -63.99 -7.54
C GLU A 99 7.62 -65.42 -7.24
N ARG A 100 7.02 -66.01 -6.21
CA ARG A 100 7.18 -67.43 -5.90
C ARG A 100 5.93 -68.16 -6.37
N LEU A 101 6.11 -69.03 -7.36
CA LEU A 101 5.04 -69.86 -7.90
C LEU A 101 4.70 -70.98 -6.91
N LYS A 102 3.46 -71.47 -6.97
CA LYS A 102 2.98 -72.57 -6.10
C LYS A 102 3.78 -73.88 -6.27
N SER A 103 4.43 -74.09 -7.42
CA SER A 103 5.33 -75.23 -7.65
C SER A 103 6.69 -75.10 -6.93
N GLY A 104 6.94 -73.98 -6.23
CA GLY A 104 8.19 -73.73 -5.52
C GLY A 104 9.22 -72.92 -6.31
N SER A 105 9.07 -72.77 -7.64
CA SER A 105 9.98 -71.97 -8.45
C SER A 105 9.83 -70.48 -8.16
N THR A 106 10.94 -69.74 -8.22
CA THR A 106 10.97 -68.29 -8.01
C THR A 106 11.33 -67.61 -9.33
N THR A 107 10.48 -66.69 -9.78
CA THR A 107 10.75 -65.85 -10.96
C THR A 107 11.11 -64.45 -10.49
N ARG A 108 12.17 -63.90 -11.07
CA ARG A 108 12.54 -62.49 -10.90
C ARG A 108 12.28 -61.78 -12.21
N THR A 109 11.46 -60.76 -12.18
CA THR A 109 11.17 -59.93 -13.36
C THR A 109 11.68 -58.54 -13.07
N ARG A 110 12.58 -58.06 -13.93
CA ARG A 110 13.05 -56.69 -13.94
C ARG A 110 12.30 -55.95 -15.04
N THR A 111 11.57 -54.90 -14.67
CA THR A 111 10.84 -54.08 -15.64
C THR A 111 11.36 -52.66 -15.56
N SER A 112 11.74 -52.11 -16.71
CA SER A 112 12.03 -50.68 -16.88
C SER A 112 11.05 -50.11 -17.88
N GLN A 113 10.43 -48.98 -17.56
CA GLN A 113 9.51 -48.28 -18.44
C GLN A 113 9.91 -46.81 -18.49
N TYR A 114 9.85 -46.23 -19.67
CA TYR A 114 9.86 -44.78 -19.83
C TYR A 114 8.85 -44.38 -20.89
N GLY A 115 8.23 -43.22 -20.71
CA GLY A 115 7.16 -42.78 -21.58
C GLY A 115 6.77 -41.33 -21.38
N VAL A 116 5.84 -40.91 -22.23
CA VAL A 116 5.16 -39.62 -22.14
C VAL A 116 3.67 -39.90 -22.08
N SER A 117 3.00 -39.29 -21.13
CA SER A 117 1.54 -39.30 -21.00
C SER A 117 0.98 -37.90 -21.20
N ALA A 118 -0.21 -37.82 -21.78
CA ALA A 118 -0.97 -36.59 -21.89
C ALA A 118 -2.38 -36.85 -21.37
N SER A 119 -2.92 -35.94 -20.56
CA SER A 119 -4.29 -36.02 -20.05
C SER A 119 -5.00 -34.68 -20.13
N GLN A 120 -6.28 -34.70 -20.48
CA GLN A 120 -7.13 -33.50 -20.53
C GLN A 120 -8.55 -33.83 -20.09
N ARG A 121 -9.04 -33.10 -19.08
CA ARG A 121 -10.45 -33.10 -18.72
C ARG A 121 -11.22 -32.32 -19.79
N LEU A 122 -12.01 -33.02 -20.61
CA LEU A 122 -12.86 -32.39 -21.62
C LEU A 122 -14.13 -31.81 -21.00
N PHE A 123 -14.69 -32.52 -20.01
CA PHE A 123 -15.88 -32.08 -19.28
C PHE A 123 -15.88 -32.58 -17.83
N ASN A 124 -16.43 -31.79 -16.91
CA ASN A 124 -16.57 -32.13 -15.49
C ASN A 124 -17.74 -31.39 -14.84
N GLY A 125 -18.90 -31.40 -15.49
CA GLY A 125 -20.05 -30.69 -14.94
C GLY A 125 -19.84 -29.18 -14.79
N PHE A 126 -19.02 -28.58 -15.65
CA PHE A 126 -18.61 -27.17 -15.59
C PHE A 126 -17.81 -26.77 -14.33
N GLN A 127 -17.28 -27.73 -13.55
CA GLN A 127 -16.44 -27.42 -12.38
C GLN A 127 -15.23 -26.57 -12.77
N THR A 128 -14.52 -26.90 -13.86
CA THR A 128 -13.34 -26.13 -14.31
C THR A 128 -13.72 -24.68 -14.64
N ARG A 129 -14.86 -24.47 -15.32
CA ARG A 129 -15.38 -23.13 -15.65
C ARG A 129 -15.77 -22.34 -14.41
N ASN A 130 -16.53 -22.94 -13.51
CA ASN A 130 -17.00 -22.27 -12.30
C ASN A 130 -15.83 -21.95 -11.35
N ASN A 131 -14.84 -22.84 -11.23
CA ASN A 131 -13.63 -22.60 -10.45
C ASN A 131 -12.78 -21.47 -11.04
N LEU A 132 -12.65 -21.37 -12.37
CA LEU A 132 -11.97 -20.23 -13.00
C LEU A 132 -12.69 -18.91 -12.72
N ILE A 133 -14.03 -18.89 -12.83
CA ILE A 133 -14.80 -17.68 -12.55
C ILE A 133 -14.70 -17.30 -11.07
N LYS A 134 -14.79 -18.28 -10.16
CA LYS A 134 -14.54 -18.11 -8.72
C LYS A 134 -13.17 -17.45 -8.48
N SER A 135 -12.09 -18.01 -9.03
CA SER A 135 -10.73 -17.48 -8.87
C SER A 135 -10.60 -16.04 -9.39
N LYS A 136 -11.26 -15.69 -10.49
CA LYS A 136 -11.30 -14.30 -11.00
C LYS A 136 -11.98 -13.33 -10.03
N TYR A 137 -13.04 -13.75 -9.35
CA TYR A 137 -13.69 -12.93 -8.34
C TYR A 137 -12.88 -12.82 -7.04
N GLU A 138 -12.15 -13.88 -6.66
CA GLU A 138 -11.18 -13.83 -5.55
C GLU A 138 -10.01 -12.88 -5.85
N GLU A 139 -9.47 -12.92 -7.07
CA GLU A 139 -8.47 -11.95 -7.56
C GLU A 139 -9.00 -10.52 -7.52
N ARG A 140 -10.25 -10.32 -7.99
CA ARG A 140 -10.90 -9.00 -7.94
C ARG A 140 -11.13 -8.53 -6.50
N SER A 141 -11.47 -9.44 -5.59
CA SER A 141 -11.61 -9.14 -4.16
C SER A 141 -10.29 -8.64 -3.57
N SER A 142 -9.21 -9.39 -3.82
CA SER A 142 -7.85 -9.02 -3.42
C SER A 142 -7.43 -7.66 -3.99
N ALA A 143 -7.76 -7.35 -5.25
CA ALA A 143 -7.47 -6.04 -5.81
C ALA A 143 -8.17 -4.87 -5.07
N TYR A 144 -9.36 -5.10 -4.50
CA TYR A 144 -10.00 -4.10 -3.65
C TYR A 144 -9.43 -4.07 -2.22
N GLN A 145 -8.89 -5.18 -1.73
CA GLN A 145 -8.18 -5.22 -0.44
C GLN A 145 -6.89 -4.40 -0.50
N VAL A 146 -6.11 -4.51 -1.59
CA VAL A 146 -4.94 -3.64 -1.85
C VAL A 146 -5.34 -2.17 -1.76
N ARG A 147 -6.41 -1.77 -2.47
CA ARG A 147 -6.93 -0.40 -2.40
C ARG A 147 -7.37 0.04 -1.01
N ASN A 148 -7.84 -0.89 -0.19
CA ASN A 148 -8.19 -0.57 1.20
C ASN A 148 -6.94 -0.37 2.05
N ARG A 149 -5.89 -1.18 1.88
CA ARG A 149 -4.62 -1.01 2.57
C ARG A 149 -3.94 0.29 2.16
N GLU A 150 -3.85 0.57 0.86
CA GLU A 150 -3.36 1.85 0.32
C GLU A 150 -4.02 3.03 1.06
N ARG A 151 -5.35 3.03 1.13
CA ARG A 151 -6.13 4.07 1.82
C ARG A 151 -5.80 4.20 3.31
N GLN A 152 -5.61 3.09 4.02
CA GLN A 152 -5.25 3.10 5.44
C GLN A 152 -3.87 3.74 5.64
N ILE A 153 -2.88 3.31 4.85
CA ILE A 153 -1.50 3.82 4.90
C ILE A 153 -1.45 5.30 4.52
N LEU A 154 -2.17 5.72 3.48
CA LEU A 154 -2.27 7.13 3.11
C LEU A 154 -2.89 7.97 4.25
N LEU A 155 -3.90 7.46 4.96
CA LEU A 155 -4.48 8.17 6.10
C LEU A 155 -3.51 8.26 7.28
N GLU A 156 -2.78 7.18 7.57
CA GLU A 156 -1.71 7.17 8.57
C GLU A 156 -0.63 8.19 8.22
N ALA A 157 -0.30 8.34 6.94
CA ALA A 157 0.68 9.30 6.45
C ALA A 157 0.21 10.74 6.66
N VAL A 158 -1.06 11.05 6.34
CA VAL A 158 -1.65 12.37 6.64
C VAL A 158 -1.56 12.69 8.12
N LYS A 159 -1.85 11.73 9.00
CA LYS A 159 -1.77 11.92 10.45
C LYS A 159 -0.33 12.22 10.88
N ALA A 160 0.64 11.41 10.45
CA ALA A 160 2.04 11.61 10.77
C ALA A 160 2.57 12.99 10.29
N TYR A 161 2.14 13.42 9.10
CA TYR A 161 2.47 14.76 8.58
C TYR A 161 1.92 15.87 9.47
N MET A 162 0.63 15.80 9.82
CA MET A 162 -0.01 16.84 10.62
C MET A 162 0.47 16.83 12.08
N ASP A 163 0.84 15.67 12.63
CA ASP A 163 1.49 15.55 13.94
C ASP A 163 2.82 16.31 13.98
N VAL A 164 3.71 16.11 12.99
CA VAL A 164 4.99 16.82 12.91
C VAL A 164 4.76 18.32 12.69
N TYR A 165 3.80 18.68 11.84
CA TYR A 165 3.44 20.08 11.61
C TYR A 165 2.98 20.76 12.91
N ALA A 166 2.07 20.13 13.66
CA ALA A 166 1.56 20.64 14.93
C ALA A 166 2.68 20.75 15.99
N ALA A 167 3.51 19.71 16.13
CA ALA A 167 4.61 19.69 17.10
C ALA A 167 5.62 20.83 16.86
N ARG A 168 5.99 21.10 15.59
CA ARG A 168 6.87 22.23 15.26
C ARG A 168 6.23 23.58 15.54
N ARG A 169 4.94 23.74 15.26
CA ARG A 169 4.19 24.96 15.60
C ARG A 169 4.11 25.14 17.12
N MET A 170 3.93 24.06 17.87
CA MET A 170 3.92 24.06 19.33
C MET A 170 5.26 24.51 19.91
N ILE A 171 6.38 23.97 19.42
CA ILE A 171 7.73 24.40 19.84
C ILE A 171 7.91 25.91 19.62
N ASN A 172 7.51 26.43 18.46
CA ASN A 172 7.61 27.86 18.17
C ASN A 172 6.75 28.70 19.14
N LEU A 173 5.53 28.25 19.45
CA LEU A 173 4.65 28.89 20.42
C LEU A 173 5.26 28.87 21.84
N ARG A 174 5.76 27.73 22.31
CA ARG A 174 6.38 27.58 23.63
C ARG A 174 7.67 28.40 23.75
N ARG A 175 8.50 28.48 22.71
CA ARG A 175 9.69 29.37 22.66
C ARG A 175 9.31 30.84 22.79
N GLN A 176 8.27 31.28 22.08
CA GLN A 176 7.78 32.66 22.18
C GLN A 176 7.25 32.95 23.59
N HIS A 177 6.48 32.02 24.17
CA HIS A 177 5.97 32.15 25.53
C HIS A 177 7.09 32.22 26.58
N LEU A 178 8.10 31.34 26.48
CA LEU A 178 9.28 31.38 27.34
C LEU A 178 10.01 32.72 27.23
N SER A 179 10.25 33.22 26.01
CA SER A 179 10.88 34.52 25.80
C SER A 179 10.07 35.69 26.40
N ASN A 180 8.74 35.62 26.33
CA ASN A 180 7.86 36.61 26.95
C ASN A 180 7.97 36.57 28.47
N LEU A 181 7.92 35.38 29.09
CA LEU A 181 8.09 35.22 30.54
C LEU A 181 9.47 35.67 31.04
N GLU A 182 10.53 35.48 30.26
CA GLU A 182 11.87 36.00 30.60
C GLU A 182 11.94 37.53 30.57
N LYS A 183 11.25 38.18 29.61
CA LYS A 183 11.08 39.64 29.59
C LYS A 183 10.23 40.09 30.77
N GLN A 184 9.16 39.36 31.08
CA GLN A 184 8.27 39.64 32.19
C GLN A 184 9.02 39.58 33.54
N ARG A 185 9.80 38.53 33.78
CA ARG A 185 10.65 38.40 34.98
C ARG A 185 11.61 39.58 35.16
N ARG A 186 12.24 40.03 34.06
CA ARG A 186 13.12 41.22 34.09
C ARG A 186 12.35 42.48 34.47
N ALA A 187 11.14 42.66 33.93
CA ALA A 187 10.27 43.79 34.27
C ALA A 187 9.82 43.73 35.75
N THR A 188 9.42 42.55 36.24
CA THR A 188 9.05 42.33 37.65
C THR A 188 10.20 42.70 38.59
N LEU A 189 11.43 42.28 38.30
CA LEU A 189 12.62 42.64 39.09
C LEU A 189 12.94 44.14 39.07
N ALA A 190 12.64 44.84 37.98
CA ALA A 190 12.82 46.29 37.91
C ALA A 190 11.77 47.01 38.77
N ARG A 191 10.51 46.57 38.73
CA ARG A 191 9.42 47.14 39.52
C ARG A 191 9.51 46.84 41.01
N ILE A 192 10.03 45.67 41.41
CA ILE A 192 10.37 45.40 42.82
C ILE A 192 11.42 46.38 43.33
N ARG A 193 12.44 46.71 42.52
CA ARG A 193 13.46 47.72 42.89
C ARG A 193 12.87 49.12 43.00
N ALA A 194 11.81 49.42 42.26
CA ALA A 194 11.05 50.66 42.35
C ALA A 194 10.01 50.66 43.50
N GLY A 195 9.85 49.54 44.23
CA GLY A 195 8.87 49.40 45.31
C GLY A 195 7.43 49.14 44.87
N GLU A 196 7.18 48.90 43.58
CA GLU A 196 5.82 48.74 43.02
C GLU A 196 5.26 47.31 43.13
N LEU A 197 6.13 46.30 43.20
CA LEU A 197 5.77 44.89 43.24
C LEU A 197 6.42 44.16 44.42
N THR A 198 5.89 42.99 44.77
CA THR A 198 6.35 42.21 45.92
C THR A 198 7.21 41.01 45.51
N ARG A 199 7.93 40.42 46.48
CA ARG A 199 8.64 39.14 46.26
C ARG A 199 7.68 38.00 45.89
N THR A 200 6.43 38.05 46.32
CA THR A 200 5.40 37.07 45.95
C THR A 200 5.11 37.10 44.45
N ASP A 201 5.08 38.29 43.84
CA ASP A 201 4.87 38.45 42.39
C ASP A 201 6.04 37.91 41.57
N LEU A 202 7.28 38.07 42.08
CA LEU A 202 8.45 37.43 41.51
C LEU A 202 8.34 35.90 41.57
N SER A 203 8.02 35.34 42.74
CA SER A 203 7.86 33.90 42.91
C SER A 203 6.81 33.32 41.95
N LYS A 204 5.66 34.00 41.78
CA LYS A 204 4.63 33.61 40.80
C LYS A 204 5.19 33.58 39.37
N THR A 205 5.93 34.63 38.99
CA THR A 205 6.54 34.72 37.65
C THR A 205 7.59 33.63 37.44
N GLU A 206 8.38 33.29 38.46
CA GLU A 206 9.38 32.22 38.40
C GLU A 206 8.72 30.84 38.27
N VAL A 207 7.62 30.57 38.97
CA VAL A 207 6.83 29.34 38.81
C VAL A 207 6.37 29.17 37.35
N LEU A 208 5.83 30.23 36.73
CA LEU A 208 5.42 30.20 35.33
C LEU A 208 6.61 29.98 34.39
N LEU A 209 7.75 30.61 34.66
CA LEU A 209 8.97 30.43 33.87
C LEU A 209 9.46 28.98 33.90
N TYR A 210 9.53 28.34 35.07
CA TYR A 210 9.93 26.94 35.17
C TYR A 210 8.93 26.01 34.48
N ARG A 211 7.63 26.30 34.57
CA ARG A 211 6.59 25.56 33.85
C ARG A 211 6.74 25.68 32.34
N ALA A 212 7.04 26.87 31.83
CA ALA A 212 7.26 27.10 30.40
C ALA A 212 8.52 26.37 29.89
N LYS A 213 9.59 26.32 30.69
CA LYS A 213 10.80 25.52 30.36
C LYS A 213 10.46 24.03 30.26
N ALA A 214 9.79 23.47 31.27
CA ALA A 214 9.37 22.07 31.25
C ALA A 214 8.43 21.75 30.07
N SER A 215 7.51 22.66 29.75
CA SER A 215 6.59 22.52 28.61
C SER A 215 7.33 22.55 27.26
N LEU A 216 8.38 23.36 27.12
CA LEU A 216 9.22 23.37 25.92
C LEU A 216 9.96 22.04 25.74
N GLU A 217 10.54 21.49 26.81
CA GLU A 217 11.20 20.17 26.76
C GLU A 217 10.23 19.06 26.38
N GLY A 218 9.00 19.08 26.92
CA GLY A 218 7.93 18.17 26.51
C GLY A 218 7.61 18.27 25.01
N ALA A 219 7.45 19.50 24.49
CA ALA A 219 7.18 19.72 23.07
C ALA A 219 8.34 19.26 22.15
N LEU A 220 9.60 19.33 22.62
CA LEU A 220 10.75 18.79 21.90
C LEU A 220 10.72 17.26 21.84
N ALA A 221 10.37 16.61 22.95
CA ALA A 221 10.19 15.15 22.98
C ALA A 221 9.03 14.70 22.06
N ASP A 222 7.91 15.42 22.07
CA ASP A 222 6.76 15.15 21.20
C ASP A 222 7.13 15.26 19.72
N LEU A 223 7.93 16.26 19.34
CA LEU A 223 8.47 16.37 17.98
C LEU A 223 9.35 15.16 17.63
N GLY A 224 10.21 14.71 18.54
CA GLY A 224 11.02 13.52 18.34
C GLY A 224 10.15 12.28 18.05
N GLY A 225 9.10 12.07 18.84
CA GLY A 225 8.14 10.98 18.65
C GLY A 225 7.35 11.08 17.34
N ALA A 226 6.87 12.29 17.00
CA ALA A 226 6.15 12.52 15.75
C ALA A 226 7.04 12.33 14.51
N ALA A 227 8.28 12.82 14.56
CA ALA A 227 9.26 12.67 13.49
C ALA A 227 9.66 11.21 13.28
N GLY A 228 9.84 10.43 14.36
CA GLY A 228 10.11 8.99 14.27
C GLY A 228 8.97 8.22 13.61
N ARG A 229 7.70 8.52 13.94
CA ARG A 229 6.54 7.93 13.28
C ARG A 229 6.47 8.30 11.80
N TYR A 230 6.73 9.56 11.47
CA TYR A 230 6.81 10.02 10.08
C TYR A 230 7.89 9.25 9.29
N GLU A 231 9.11 9.19 9.83
CA GLU A 231 10.25 8.53 9.19
C GLU A 231 9.99 7.03 8.98
N SER A 232 9.36 6.34 9.95
CA SER A 232 9.01 4.93 9.79
C SER A 232 8.01 4.65 8.67
N LEU A 233 7.14 5.61 8.34
CA LEU A 233 6.06 5.42 7.38
C LEU A 233 6.43 5.91 5.97
N VAL A 234 7.19 7.01 5.92
CA VAL A 234 7.58 7.69 4.68
C VAL A 234 8.98 7.24 4.21
N GLY A 235 9.85 6.82 5.13
CA GLY A 235 11.20 6.32 4.83
C GLY A 235 12.31 7.37 4.87
N TYR A 236 11.97 8.63 5.17
CA TYR A 236 12.94 9.72 5.34
C TYR A 236 12.47 10.72 6.41
N LYS A 237 13.40 11.52 6.94
CA LYS A 237 13.10 12.53 7.96
C LYS A 237 12.28 13.68 7.38
N PRO A 238 11.31 14.23 8.14
CA PRO A 238 10.45 15.29 7.61
C PRO A 238 11.25 16.57 7.34
N GLY A 239 11.19 17.08 6.10
CA GLY A 239 11.68 18.41 5.71
C GLY A 239 10.82 19.53 6.30
N GLU A 240 10.89 20.76 5.77
CA GLU A 240 9.97 21.84 6.21
C GLU A 240 8.54 21.54 5.73
N LEU A 241 7.57 21.45 6.64
CA LEU A 241 6.20 21.06 6.28
C LEU A 241 5.30 22.27 6.03
N ILE A 242 4.63 22.30 4.87
CA ILE A 242 3.68 23.36 4.51
C ILE A 242 2.26 22.96 4.95
N TYR A 243 1.48 23.90 5.48
CA TYR A 243 0.07 23.63 5.77
C TYR A 243 -0.68 23.33 4.46
N PRO A 244 -1.35 22.18 4.32
CA PRO A 244 -1.91 21.75 3.04
C PRO A 244 -3.17 22.53 2.67
N GLU A 245 -3.37 22.75 1.37
CA GLU A 245 -4.67 23.19 0.87
C GLU A 245 -5.70 22.05 0.98
N MET A 246 -6.89 22.40 1.45
CA MET A 246 -7.92 21.43 1.79
C MET A 246 -8.87 21.20 0.59
N PRO A 247 -9.08 19.95 0.14
CA PRO A 247 -9.97 19.63 -0.99
C PRO A 247 -11.47 19.72 -0.64
N ILE A 248 -11.91 20.85 -0.07
CA ILE A 248 -13.26 21.07 0.45
C ILE A 248 -14.33 20.92 -0.65
N ARG A 249 -13.99 21.23 -1.91
CA ARG A 249 -14.90 21.17 -3.07
C ARG A 249 -15.47 19.76 -3.34
N TYR A 250 -14.82 18.70 -2.87
CA TYR A 250 -15.25 17.32 -3.10
C TYR A 250 -16.16 16.76 -2.00
N MET A 251 -16.47 17.57 -0.98
CA MET A 251 -17.34 17.15 0.12
C MET A 251 -18.82 17.10 -0.33
N PRO A 252 -19.55 16.03 0.03
CA PRO A 252 -20.99 15.99 -0.17
C PRO A 252 -21.70 17.04 0.69
N LYS A 253 -22.91 17.45 0.28
CA LYS A 253 -23.68 18.48 0.98
C LYS A 253 -24.41 17.94 2.21
N THR A 254 -24.67 16.64 2.26
CA THR A 254 -25.42 16.00 3.34
C THR A 254 -24.76 14.70 3.81
N LYS A 255 -25.06 14.32 5.06
CA LYS A 255 -24.60 13.05 5.66
C LYS A 255 -25.21 11.84 4.92
N GLU A 256 -26.41 11.98 4.37
CA GLU A 256 -27.06 10.96 3.54
C GLU A 256 -26.32 10.75 2.21
N GLU A 257 -25.92 11.84 1.55
CA GLU A 257 -25.13 11.78 0.32
C GLU A 257 -23.76 11.14 0.58
N ALA A 258 -23.10 11.47 1.69
CA ALA A 258 -21.87 10.81 2.13
C ALA A 258 -22.04 9.28 2.27
N ALA A 259 -23.10 8.86 2.96
CA ALA A 259 -23.38 7.45 3.18
C ALA A 259 -23.64 6.69 1.87
N ASN A 260 -24.43 7.28 0.96
CA ASN A 260 -24.70 6.69 -0.36
C ASN A 260 -23.44 6.62 -1.22
N LYS A 261 -22.55 7.60 -1.13
CA LYS A 261 -21.26 7.60 -1.82
C LYS A 261 -20.36 6.48 -1.29
N ALA A 262 -20.27 6.33 0.03
CA ALA A 262 -19.50 5.25 0.66
C ALA A 262 -19.99 3.86 0.22
N LEU A 263 -21.31 3.61 0.21
CA LEU A 263 -21.88 2.33 -0.25
C LEU A 263 -21.60 1.97 -1.72
N ARG A 264 -21.28 2.97 -2.55
CA ARG A 264 -20.91 2.76 -3.96
C ARG A 264 -19.41 2.58 -4.16
N MET A 265 -18.60 3.34 -3.41
CA MET A 265 -17.17 3.51 -3.69
C MET A 265 -16.27 2.71 -2.75
N HIS A 266 -16.72 2.37 -1.53
CA HIS A 266 -15.87 1.81 -0.49
C HIS A 266 -15.21 0.47 -0.92
N PRO A 267 -13.86 0.38 -0.93
CA PRO A 267 -13.14 -0.81 -1.37
C PRO A 267 -13.54 -2.08 -0.63
N ASP A 268 -13.63 -2.06 0.71
CA ASP A 268 -14.05 -3.25 1.49
C ASP A 268 -15.41 -3.82 1.08
N LEU A 269 -16.39 -2.95 0.81
CA LEU A 269 -17.70 -3.43 0.34
C LEU A 269 -17.62 -4.01 -1.08
N ARG A 270 -16.73 -3.49 -1.93
CA ARG A 270 -16.48 -4.05 -3.28
C ARG A 270 -15.72 -5.38 -3.22
N SER A 271 -14.79 -5.54 -2.28
CA SER A 271 -14.14 -6.81 -1.95
C SER A 271 -15.19 -7.83 -1.50
N SER A 272 -15.99 -7.49 -0.48
CA SER A 272 -17.02 -8.37 0.07
C SER A 272 -18.08 -8.79 -0.98
N ARG A 273 -18.50 -7.87 -1.87
CA ARG A 273 -19.37 -8.20 -3.01
C ARG A 273 -18.72 -9.18 -4.00
N SER A 274 -17.40 -9.07 -4.20
CA SER A 274 -16.65 -10.01 -5.05
C SER A 274 -16.56 -11.39 -4.38
N ASP A 275 -16.40 -11.45 -3.06
CA ASP A 275 -16.42 -12.72 -2.30
C ASP A 275 -17.79 -13.42 -2.37
N ILE A 276 -18.89 -12.66 -2.33
CA ILE A 276 -20.24 -13.20 -2.56
C ILE A 276 -20.32 -13.86 -3.94
N LYS A 277 -19.74 -13.23 -4.97
CA LYS A 277 -19.70 -13.81 -6.32
C LYS A 277 -18.79 -15.04 -6.38
N ALA A 278 -17.62 -15.02 -5.74
CA ALA A 278 -16.74 -16.18 -5.67
C ALA A 278 -17.45 -17.40 -5.05
N THR A 279 -18.13 -17.20 -3.91
CA THR A 279 -18.92 -18.24 -3.24
C THR A 279 -20.15 -18.68 -4.03
N GLU A 280 -20.80 -17.79 -4.78
CA GLU A 280 -21.88 -18.16 -5.72
C GLU A 280 -21.39 -19.17 -6.76
N TYR A 281 -20.20 -18.95 -7.33
CA TYR A 281 -19.59 -19.88 -8.28
C TYR A 281 -19.02 -21.13 -7.61
N ALA A 282 -18.64 -21.07 -6.34
CA ALA A 282 -18.31 -22.26 -5.55
C ALA A 282 -19.50 -23.21 -5.41
N VAL A 283 -20.71 -22.68 -5.13
CA VAL A 283 -21.96 -23.47 -5.12
C VAL A 283 -22.21 -24.12 -6.48
N LYS A 284 -22.02 -23.37 -7.59
CA LYS A 284 -22.19 -23.91 -8.95
C LYS A 284 -21.17 -25.02 -9.26
N ALA A 285 -19.93 -24.89 -8.78
CA ALA A 285 -18.92 -25.93 -8.92
C ALA A 285 -19.26 -27.18 -8.10
N ALA A 286 -19.73 -27.02 -6.85
CA ALA A 286 -20.17 -28.14 -6.02
C ALA A 286 -21.35 -28.90 -6.66
N LYS A 287 -22.35 -28.17 -7.18
CA LYS A 287 -23.46 -28.78 -7.94
C LYS A 287 -23.00 -29.48 -9.21
N GLY A 288 -21.98 -28.95 -9.88
CA GLY A 288 -21.36 -29.56 -11.05
C GLY A 288 -20.78 -30.95 -10.79
N ALA A 289 -20.40 -31.26 -9.55
CA ALA A 289 -19.86 -32.57 -9.16
C ALA A 289 -20.84 -33.74 -9.33
N PHE A 290 -22.14 -33.46 -9.47
CA PHE A 290 -23.18 -34.46 -9.74
C PHE A 290 -23.30 -34.84 -11.22
N LEU A 291 -22.70 -34.05 -12.12
CA LEU A 291 -22.75 -34.30 -13.55
C LEU A 291 -21.61 -35.23 -13.98
N PRO A 292 -21.74 -35.91 -15.14
CA PRO A 292 -20.65 -36.72 -15.69
C PRO A 292 -19.38 -35.91 -15.91
N SER A 293 -18.26 -36.61 -15.89
CA SER A 293 -16.96 -36.12 -16.33
C SER A 293 -16.47 -36.94 -17.52
N ILE A 294 -15.77 -36.27 -18.43
CA ILE A 294 -15.16 -36.86 -19.62
C ILE A 294 -13.67 -36.50 -19.57
N ASP A 295 -12.84 -37.52 -19.47
CA ASP A 295 -11.39 -37.41 -19.46
C ASP A 295 -10.82 -38.06 -20.73
N LEU A 296 -9.92 -37.34 -21.39
CA LEU A 296 -9.13 -37.83 -22.50
C LEU A 296 -7.71 -38.10 -22.00
N SER A 297 -7.17 -39.27 -22.29
CA SER A 297 -5.77 -39.57 -22.01
C SER A 297 -5.11 -40.33 -23.14
N GLY A 298 -3.83 -40.07 -23.35
CA GLY A 298 -2.99 -40.80 -24.27
C GLY A 298 -1.63 -41.06 -23.64
N GLU A 299 -1.04 -42.20 -23.96
CA GLU A 299 0.26 -42.59 -23.46
C GLU A 299 1.08 -43.23 -24.58
N VAL A 300 2.36 -42.88 -24.65
CA VAL A 300 3.35 -43.59 -25.44
C VAL A 300 4.48 -43.97 -24.53
N SER A 301 4.73 -45.28 -24.38
CA SER A 301 5.77 -45.79 -23.49
C SER A 301 6.54 -46.94 -24.12
N ARG A 302 7.77 -47.13 -23.65
CA ARG A 302 8.62 -48.25 -24.03
C ARG A 302 8.97 -49.05 -22.79
N ASN A 303 8.65 -50.33 -22.86
CA ASN A 303 8.79 -51.29 -21.77
C ASN A 303 9.93 -52.25 -22.08
N PHE A 304 10.80 -52.45 -21.10
CA PHE A 304 11.91 -53.39 -21.12
C PHE A 304 11.66 -54.36 -19.98
N ALA A 305 11.37 -55.61 -20.31
CA ALA A 305 11.17 -56.66 -19.32
C ALA A 305 12.24 -57.73 -19.50
N SER A 306 12.86 -58.13 -18.39
CA SER A 306 13.79 -59.25 -18.34
C SER A 306 13.39 -60.17 -17.20
N SER A 307 12.92 -61.37 -17.54
CA SER A 307 12.70 -62.47 -16.59
C SER A 307 13.46 -63.73 -16.99
N GLN A 308 13.40 -64.11 -18.27
CA GLN A 308 14.20 -65.19 -18.88
C GLN A 308 14.77 -64.84 -20.27
N ALA A 309 14.19 -63.85 -20.98
CA ALA A 309 14.72 -63.25 -22.21
C ALA A 309 14.44 -61.74 -22.20
N GLU A 310 15.32 -60.95 -22.83
CA GLU A 310 15.10 -59.51 -22.96
C GLU A 310 13.97 -59.24 -23.96
N THR A 311 12.89 -58.64 -23.49
CA THR A 311 11.78 -58.21 -24.34
C THR A 311 11.67 -56.69 -24.31
N THR A 312 11.71 -56.08 -25.49
CA THR A 312 11.42 -54.66 -25.67
C THR A 312 10.07 -54.50 -26.35
N LYS A 313 9.17 -53.73 -25.75
CA LYS A 313 7.84 -53.45 -26.32
C LYS A 313 7.60 -51.95 -26.34
N THR A 314 7.04 -51.45 -27.44
CA THR A 314 6.52 -50.08 -27.51
C THR A 314 5.00 -50.14 -27.40
N GLU A 315 4.44 -49.40 -26.46
CA GLU A 315 3.01 -49.31 -26.22
C GLU A 315 2.53 -47.89 -26.54
N ARG A 316 1.39 -47.83 -27.22
CA ARG A 316 0.69 -46.59 -27.53
C ARG A 316 -0.75 -46.82 -27.16
N SER A 317 -1.30 -45.99 -26.28
CA SER A 317 -2.68 -46.08 -25.84
C SER A 317 -3.36 -44.73 -25.93
N PHE A 318 -4.65 -44.78 -26.18
CA PHE A 318 -5.54 -43.64 -26.17
C PHE A 318 -6.84 -44.09 -25.53
N SER A 319 -7.34 -43.32 -24.55
CA SER A 319 -8.55 -43.66 -23.84
C SER A 319 -9.42 -42.42 -23.62
N LEU A 320 -10.72 -42.61 -23.83
CA LEU A 320 -11.76 -41.66 -23.49
C LEU A 320 -12.57 -42.28 -22.36
N ARG A 321 -12.59 -41.64 -21.19
CA ARG A 321 -13.26 -42.15 -19.99
C ARG A 321 -14.42 -41.24 -19.61
N LEU A 322 -15.63 -41.79 -19.61
CA LEU A 322 -16.81 -41.15 -19.02
C LEU A 322 -17.00 -41.69 -17.59
N SER A 323 -17.00 -40.80 -16.60
CA SER A 323 -17.24 -41.15 -15.20
C SER A 323 -18.44 -40.37 -14.67
N LEU A 324 -19.47 -41.08 -14.23
CA LEU A 324 -20.68 -40.53 -13.59
C LEU A 324 -20.80 -41.14 -12.19
N PRO A 325 -20.64 -40.34 -11.12
CA PRO A 325 -20.72 -40.90 -9.79
C PRO A 325 -22.19 -41.07 -9.37
N ILE A 326 -22.58 -42.31 -9.05
CA ILE A 326 -23.98 -42.66 -8.73
C ILE A 326 -24.26 -42.45 -7.24
N PHE A 327 -23.38 -42.96 -6.37
CA PHE A 327 -23.51 -42.88 -4.92
C PHE A 327 -22.13 -42.81 -4.27
N ASP A 328 -21.95 -41.89 -3.32
CA ASP A 328 -20.69 -41.63 -2.61
C ASP A 328 -20.89 -41.47 -1.09
N GLY A 329 -21.96 -42.04 -0.55
CA GLY A 329 -22.31 -41.89 0.87
C GLY A 329 -22.83 -40.50 1.25
N GLY A 330 -23.23 -39.67 0.28
CA GLY A 330 -23.80 -38.34 0.52
C GLY A 330 -22.76 -37.21 0.60
N ALA A 331 -21.48 -37.49 0.36
CA ALA A 331 -20.41 -36.50 0.44
C ALA A 331 -20.66 -35.29 -0.48
N ARG A 332 -21.06 -35.50 -1.74
CA ARG A 332 -21.41 -34.41 -2.67
C ARG A 332 -22.61 -33.56 -2.21
N LEU A 333 -23.59 -34.15 -1.52
CA LEU A 333 -24.72 -33.39 -0.98
C LEU A 333 -24.24 -32.45 0.13
N ALA A 334 -23.43 -32.98 1.06
CA ALA A 334 -22.82 -32.20 2.13
C ALA A 334 -21.91 -31.08 1.59
N ASP A 335 -21.17 -31.31 0.51
CA ASP A 335 -20.35 -30.27 -0.14
C ASP A 335 -21.21 -29.13 -0.72
N VAL A 336 -22.38 -29.42 -1.28
CA VAL A 336 -23.32 -28.41 -1.78
C VAL A 336 -23.90 -27.61 -0.62
N GLU A 337 -24.34 -28.28 0.45
CA GLU A 337 -24.88 -27.63 1.65
C GLU A 337 -23.83 -26.73 2.30
N LYS A 338 -22.59 -27.21 2.43
CA LYS A 338 -21.45 -26.42 2.92
C LYS A 338 -21.23 -25.18 2.05
N ALA A 339 -21.16 -25.33 0.72
CA ALA A 339 -20.94 -24.20 -0.18
C ALA A 339 -22.10 -23.18 -0.12
N GLN A 340 -23.35 -23.64 0.07
CA GLN A 340 -24.51 -22.78 0.25
C GLN A 340 -24.47 -22.02 1.57
N ALA A 341 -24.08 -22.68 2.66
CA ALA A 341 -23.89 -22.06 3.97
C ALA A 341 -22.79 -20.99 3.91
N GLU A 342 -21.64 -21.28 3.29
CA GLU A 342 -20.55 -20.32 3.07
C GLU A 342 -21.02 -19.10 2.24
N HIS A 343 -21.82 -19.32 1.18
CA HIS A 343 -22.38 -18.23 0.39
C HIS A 343 -23.34 -17.34 1.20
N SER A 344 -24.22 -17.95 1.99
CA SER A 344 -25.13 -17.23 2.90
C SER A 344 -24.34 -16.46 3.97
N GLN A 345 -23.31 -17.06 4.55
CA GLN A 345 -22.40 -16.40 5.49
C GLN A 345 -21.79 -15.12 4.89
N ARG A 346 -21.25 -15.20 3.66
CA ARG A 346 -20.68 -14.03 2.97
C ARG A 346 -21.72 -12.94 2.70
N LYS A 347 -22.97 -13.29 2.43
CA LYS A 347 -24.08 -12.31 2.31
C LYS A 347 -24.34 -11.59 3.64
N TYR A 348 -24.43 -12.31 4.76
CA TYR A 348 -24.64 -11.68 6.06
C TYR A 348 -23.48 -10.77 6.47
N ILE A 349 -22.24 -11.22 6.26
CA ILE A 349 -21.04 -10.40 6.49
C ILE A 349 -21.08 -9.12 5.64
N SER A 350 -21.42 -9.21 4.34
CA SER A 350 -21.51 -8.02 3.48
C SER A 350 -22.61 -7.05 3.91
N ASN A 351 -23.74 -7.55 4.39
CA ASN A 351 -24.85 -6.71 4.85
C ASN A 351 -24.47 -5.96 6.13
N ALA A 352 -23.86 -6.65 7.11
CA ALA A 352 -23.32 -6.04 8.31
C ALA A 352 -22.24 -4.99 7.98
N LEU A 353 -21.34 -5.31 7.05
CA LEU A 353 -20.31 -4.39 6.58
C LEU A 353 -20.92 -3.15 5.92
N ALA A 354 -21.95 -3.30 5.09
CA ALA A 354 -22.64 -2.17 4.47
C ALA A 354 -23.29 -1.25 5.52
N ALA A 355 -23.92 -1.82 6.55
CA ALA A 355 -24.48 -1.04 7.66
C ALA A 355 -23.39 -0.28 8.42
N ARG A 356 -22.25 -0.93 8.71
CA ARG A 356 -21.09 -0.31 9.37
C ARG A 356 -20.50 0.84 8.56
N ILE A 357 -20.26 0.63 7.26
CA ILE A 357 -19.75 1.67 6.36
C ILE A 357 -20.72 2.85 6.26
N LYS A 358 -22.04 2.58 6.23
CA LYS A 358 -23.07 3.63 6.22
C LYS A 358 -23.02 4.47 7.50
N ALA A 359 -22.86 3.82 8.66
CA ALA A 359 -22.75 4.52 9.94
C ALA A 359 -21.46 5.32 10.04
N ASP A 360 -20.31 4.72 9.70
CA ASP A 360 -18.99 5.37 9.74
C ASP A 360 -18.93 6.59 8.79
N ALA A 361 -19.43 6.48 7.56
CA ALA A 361 -19.46 7.62 6.63
C ALA A 361 -20.28 8.81 7.17
N LYS A 362 -21.40 8.55 7.87
CA LYS A 362 -22.20 9.60 8.52
C LYS A 362 -21.46 10.22 9.69
N GLU A 363 -20.82 9.39 10.51
CA GLU A 363 -20.04 9.82 11.66
C GLU A 363 -18.86 10.70 11.22
N GLN A 364 -18.04 10.25 10.27
CA GLN A 364 -16.90 11.01 9.80
C GLN A 364 -17.32 12.32 9.12
N TYR A 365 -18.47 12.36 8.45
CA TYR A 365 -19.03 13.61 7.92
C TYR A 365 -19.31 14.62 9.04
N LEU A 366 -19.96 14.18 10.12
CA LEU A 366 -20.29 15.04 11.26
C LEU A 366 -19.03 15.46 12.02
N ARG A 367 -18.07 14.55 12.23
CA ARG A 367 -16.78 14.85 12.85
C ARG A 367 -15.99 15.88 12.05
N ASN A 368 -15.92 15.75 10.73
CA ASN A 368 -15.27 16.76 9.89
C ASN A 368 -15.97 18.12 9.98
N ARG A 369 -17.31 18.16 9.95
CA ARG A 369 -18.05 19.42 10.10
C ARG A 369 -17.78 20.06 11.46
N ALA A 370 -17.72 19.27 12.53
CA ALA A 370 -17.36 19.74 13.86
C ALA A 370 -15.92 20.28 13.89
N ALA A 371 -14.95 19.54 13.36
CA ALA A 371 -13.54 19.99 13.31
C ALA A 371 -13.37 21.32 12.55
N GLN A 372 -14.08 21.51 11.44
CA GLN A 372 -14.09 22.78 10.72
C GLN A 372 -14.72 23.93 11.53
N ALA A 373 -15.79 23.66 12.28
CA ALA A 373 -16.40 24.64 13.16
C ALA A 373 -15.47 25.00 14.33
N THR A 374 -14.85 24.00 14.97
CA THR A 374 -13.87 24.20 16.04
C THR A 374 -12.70 25.04 15.57
N LEU A 375 -12.13 24.77 14.39
CA LEU A 375 -11.06 25.60 13.83
C LEU A 375 -11.48 27.06 13.64
N ARG A 376 -12.71 27.31 13.18
CA ARG A 376 -13.24 28.68 13.04
C ARG A 376 -13.36 29.37 14.40
N GLN A 377 -13.84 28.66 15.42
CA GLN A 377 -13.97 29.21 16.78
C GLN A 377 -12.60 29.46 17.42
N ALA A 378 -11.68 28.50 17.35
CA ALA A 378 -10.32 28.66 17.86
C ALA A 378 -9.60 29.85 17.20
N SER A 379 -9.78 30.03 15.88
CA SER A 379 -9.22 31.19 15.16
C SER A 379 -9.83 32.52 15.62
N ALA A 380 -11.12 32.54 15.97
CA ALA A 380 -11.78 33.73 16.51
C ALA A 380 -11.35 34.00 17.96
N GLU A 381 -11.20 32.95 18.77
CA GLU A 381 -10.71 33.01 20.15
C GLU A 381 -9.31 33.61 20.22
N VAL A 382 -8.38 33.20 19.35
CA VAL A 382 -7.04 33.81 19.27
C VAL A 382 -7.13 35.31 18.96
N LYS A 383 -8.04 35.74 18.08
CA LYS A 383 -8.23 37.17 17.80
C LYS A 383 -8.77 37.92 19.02
N ALA A 384 -9.73 37.34 19.73
CA ALA A 384 -10.33 37.91 20.93
C ALA A 384 -9.31 37.97 22.09
N ALA A 385 -8.60 36.89 22.37
CA ALA A 385 -7.57 36.81 23.40
C ALA A 385 -6.42 37.80 23.14
N ARG A 386 -6.01 38.00 21.88
CA ARG A 386 -5.04 39.05 21.52
C ARG A 386 -5.57 40.45 21.80
N ALA A 387 -6.84 40.72 21.50
CA ALA A 387 -7.45 42.02 21.78
C ALA A 387 -7.56 42.26 23.28
N LEU A 388 -7.97 41.25 24.06
CA LEU A 388 -8.03 41.27 25.51
C LEU A 388 -6.67 41.57 26.13
N LEU A 389 -5.63 40.82 25.73
CA LEU A 389 -4.26 41.04 26.22
C LEU A 389 -3.77 42.46 25.91
N ARG A 390 -4.08 43.00 24.72
CA ARG A 390 -3.75 44.39 24.39
C ARG A 390 -4.48 45.40 25.27
N GLY A 391 -5.78 45.19 25.51
CA GLY A 391 -6.59 46.05 26.38
C GLY A 391 -6.04 46.06 27.81
N ILE A 392 -5.82 44.88 28.41
CA ILE A 392 -5.26 44.74 29.75
C ILE A 392 -3.88 45.38 29.85
N LYS A 393 -3.02 45.25 28.84
CA LYS A 393 -1.70 45.93 28.81
C LYS A 393 -1.80 47.46 28.75
N ILE A 394 -2.90 48.02 28.25
CA ILE A 394 -3.12 49.49 28.25
C ILE A 394 -3.70 49.92 29.60
N GLU A 395 -4.71 49.21 30.10
CA GLU A 395 -5.35 49.50 31.40
C GLU A 395 -4.35 49.35 32.56
N GLU A 396 -3.45 48.37 32.51
CA GLU A 396 -2.41 48.18 33.53
C GLU A 396 -1.40 49.33 33.54
N LYS A 397 -0.99 49.83 32.36
CA LYS A 397 -0.12 51.02 32.26
C LYS A 397 -0.79 52.28 32.79
N ALA A 398 -2.13 52.35 32.75
CA ALA A 398 -2.91 53.41 33.34
C ALA A 398 -3.21 53.21 34.84
N GLY A 399 -2.72 52.11 35.44
CA GLY A 399 -2.93 51.77 36.85
C GLY A 399 -4.33 51.23 37.17
N GLN A 400 -5.14 50.87 36.16
CA GLN A 400 -6.51 50.38 36.34
C GLN A 400 -6.62 48.85 36.44
N ARG A 401 -5.54 48.13 36.10
CA ARG A 401 -5.44 46.67 36.18
C ARG A 401 -4.17 46.27 36.90
N SER A 402 -4.18 45.06 37.45
CA SER A 402 -3.03 44.49 38.12
C SER A 402 -2.07 43.83 37.13
N PHE A 403 -0.81 43.68 37.53
CA PHE A 403 0.17 42.89 36.79
C PHE A 403 -0.25 41.41 36.66
N LEU A 404 -1.01 40.88 37.65
CA LEU A 404 -1.56 39.53 37.61
C LEU A 404 -2.54 39.36 36.44
N ASP A 405 -3.35 40.38 36.13
CA ASP A 405 -4.28 40.34 34.99
C ASP A 405 -3.54 40.18 33.65
N ILE A 406 -2.33 40.73 33.51
CA ILE A 406 -1.48 40.51 32.31
C ILE A 406 -1.06 39.05 32.23
N LEU A 407 -0.58 38.46 33.34
CA LEU A 407 -0.14 37.06 33.36
C LEU A 407 -1.29 36.13 32.99
N ASP A 408 -2.47 36.35 33.55
CA ASP A 408 -3.66 35.55 33.27
C ASP A 408 -4.11 35.70 31.80
N ALA A 409 -4.04 36.92 31.24
CA ALA A 409 -4.34 37.16 29.83
C ALA A 409 -3.30 36.54 28.87
N GLU A 410 -2.02 36.47 29.26
CA GLU A 410 -0.99 35.80 28.48
C GLU A 410 -1.16 34.27 28.47
N VAL A 411 -1.56 33.68 29.60
CA VAL A 411 -1.95 32.26 29.67
C VAL A 411 -3.18 32.00 28.80
N SER A 412 -4.21 32.84 28.89
CA SER A 412 -5.42 32.71 28.06
C SER A 412 -5.11 32.78 26.56
N LEU A 413 -4.19 33.66 26.14
CA LEU A 413 -3.74 33.72 24.76
C LEU A 413 -2.93 32.48 24.34
N LEU A 414 -2.06 31.98 25.22
CA LEU A 414 -1.29 30.76 24.96
C LEU A 414 -2.22 29.57 24.72
N ASP A 415 -3.22 29.40 25.58
CA ASP A 415 -4.20 28.31 25.51
C ASP A 415 -5.02 28.38 24.21
N ALA A 416 -5.49 29.59 23.85
CA ALA A 416 -6.20 29.82 22.59
C ALA A 416 -5.32 29.50 21.36
N GLN A 417 -4.04 29.86 21.38
CA GLN A 417 -3.11 29.57 20.27
C GLN A 417 -2.78 28.08 20.16
N GLU A 418 -2.65 27.39 21.29
CA GLU A 418 -2.48 25.95 21.35
C GLU A 418 -3.70 25.22 20.76
N LEU A 419 -4.91 25.63 21.16
CA LEU A 419 -6.15 25.11 20.59
C LEU A 419 -6.23 25.34 19.08
N GLU A 420 -5.82 26.51 18.57
CA GLU A 420 -5.79 26.81 17.14
C GLU A 420 -4.83 25.88 16.38
N ILE A 421 -3.64 25.60 16.93
CA ILE A 421 -2.64 24.72 16.31
C ILE A 421 -3.21 23.29 16.17
N TYR A 422 -3.77 22.72 17.24
CA TYR A 422 -4.36 21.38 17.18
C TYR A 422 -5.60 21.35 16.29
N SER A 423 -6.48 22.36 16.39
CA SER A 423 -7.68 22.44 15.53
C SER A 423 -7.34 22.51 14.04
N LYS A 424 -6.20 23.13 13.67
CA LYS A 424 -5.70 23.12 12.28
C LYS A 424 -5.34 21.70 11.86
N ALA A 425 -4.54 20.99 12.66
CA ALA A 425 -4.17 19.60 12.39
C ALA A 425 -5.39 18.69 12.30
N ASP A 426 -6.29 18.76 13.28
CA ASP A 426 -7.50 17.95 13.37
C ASP A 426 -8.45 18.21 12.20
N SER A 427 -8.56 19.46 11.72
CA SER A 427 -9.40 19.76 10.55
C SER A 427 -8.92 19.03 9.29
N VAL A 428 -7.60 18.95 9.08
CA VAL A 428 -6.97 18.22 7.98
C VAL A 428 -7.21 16.72 8.16
N ILE A 429 -6.85 16.19 9.33
CA ILE A 429 -7.02 14.76 9.63
C ILE A 429 -8.47 14.33 9.48
N ALA A 430 -9.44 15.13 9.96
CA ALA A 430 -10.86 14.80 9.87
C ALA A 430 -11.36 14.77 8.42
N LEU A 431 -10.89 15.67 7.56
CA LEU A 431 -11.24 15.65 6.14
C LEU A 431 -10.69 14.41 5.44
N TYR A 432 -9.42 14.07 5.65
CA TYR A 432 -8.81 12.89 5.04
C TYR A 432 -9.39 11.60 5.63
N THR A 433 -9.76 11.58 6.91
CA THR A 433 -10.49 10.47 7.54
C THR A 433 -11.86 10.28 6.88
N PHE A 434 -12.56 11.37 6.58
CA PHE A 434 -13.82 11.33 5.82
C PHE A 434 -13.63 10.83 4.37
N LEU A 435 -12.59 11.29 3.67
CA LEU A 435 -12.27 10.79 2.33
C LEU A 435 -11.92 9.30 2.36
N ALA A 436 -11.27 8.85 3.44
CA ALA A 436 -10.98 7.44 3.66
C ALA A 436 -12.27 6.64 3.94
N SER A 437 -13.16 7.08 4.83
CA SER A 437 -14.42 6.36 5.12
C SER A 437 -15.39 6.31 3.94
N THR A 438 -15.26 7.23 2.98
CA THR A 438 -16.04 7.20 1.73
C THR A 438 -15.37 6.44 0.58
N GLY A 439 -14.15 5.92 0.80
CA GLY A 439 -13.38 5.21 -0.22
C GLY A 439 -12.81 6.09 -1.34
N GLN A 440 -12.70 7.40 -1.09
CA GLN A 440 -12.24 8.40 -2.06
C GLN A 440 -10.77 8.77 -1.93
N LEU A 441 -10.15 8.50 -0.79
CA LEU A 441 -8.72 8.70 -0.58
C LEU A 441 -7.95 7.73 -1.49
N THR A 442 -7.52 8.26 -2.63
CA THR A 442 -6.81 7.54 -3.68
C THR A 442 -5.70 8.42 -4.22
N VAL A 443 -4.60 7.81 -4.64
CA VAL A 443 -3.47 8.52 -5.26
C VAL A 443 -3.87 9.15 -6.60
N SER A 444 -4.90 8.64 -7.28
CA SER A 444 -5.46 9.31 -8.48
C SER A 444 -6.05 10.69 -8.19
N GLY A 445 -6.57 10.92 -6.97
CA GLY A 445 -6.97 12.24 -6.50
C GLY A 445 -5.76 13.16 -6.26
N ALA A 446 -4.69 12.62 -5.66
CA ALA A 446 -3.42 13.32 -5.48
C ALA A 446 -2.74 13.66 -6.82
N ARG A 447 -2.75 12.73 -7.79
CA ARG A 447 -2.25 12.91 -9.17
C ARG A 447 -3.02 13.98 -9.92
N LYS A 448 -4.35 14.05 -9.76
CA LYS A 448 -5.17 15.13 -10.34
C LYS A 448 -4.92 16.48 -9.68
N ALA A 449 -4.69 16.51 -8.36
CA ALA A 449 -4.32 17.73 -7.64
C ALA A 449 -2.93 18.23 -8.05
N GLN A 450 -1.95 17.34 -8.25
CA GLN A 450 -0.58 17.69 -8.67
C GLN A 450 -0.50 18.12 -10.14
N ILE A 451 -1.17 17.43 -11.06
CA ILE A 451 -1.28 17.87 -12.47
C ILE A 451 -2.00 19.24 -12.56
N GLN A 452 -2.89 19.54 -11.60
CA GLN A 452 -3.50 20.86 -11.50
C GLN A 452 -2.59 21.91 -10.89
N HIS A 453 -1.48 21.62 -10.20
CA HIS A 453 -0.75 22.65 -9.45
C HIS A 453 0.77 22.71 -9.68
N ASP A 454 1.34 21.79 -10.45
CA ASP A 454 2.72 21.90 -10.92
C ASP A 454 2.76 22.59 -12.31
N PRO A 455 3.33 23.81 -12.44
CA PRO A 455 3.45 24.52 -13.71
C PRO A 455 4.20 23.72 -14.78
N ASP A 456 5.19 22.93 -14.37
CA ASP A 456 6.02 22.13 -15.27
C ASP A 456 5.29 20.84 -15.68
N ALA A 457 4.49 20.26 -14.78
CA ALA A 457 3.60 19.15 -15.14
C ALA A 457 2.43 19.59 -16.02
N ARG A 458 1.87 20.80 -15.80
CA ARG A 458 0.89 21.43 -16.71
C ARG A 458 1.50 21.67 -18.08
N ALA A 459 2.74 22.17 -18.15
CA ALA A 459 3.47 22.37 -19.40
C ALA A 459 3.78 21.02 -20.09
N ALA A 460 4.13 19.97 -19.34
CA ALA A 460 4.40 18.64 -19.88
C ALA A 460 3.12 17.95 -20.39
N VAL A 461 2.00 18.08 -19.68
CA VAL A 461 0.69 17.56 -20.13
C VAL A 461 0.16 18.38 -21.30
N ALA A 462 0.27 19.72 -21.28
CA ALA A 462 -0.10 20.58 -22.40
C ALA A 462 0.77 20.31 -23.63
N LYS A 463 2.07 20.05 -23.45
CA LYS A 463 3.00 19.65 -24.50
C LYS A 463 2.69 18.24 -25.02
N ALA A 464 2.29 17.30 -24.15
CA ALA A 464 1.85 15.98 -24.55
C ALA A 464 0.50 16.02 -25.29
N GLU A 465 -0.43 16.87 -24.89
CA GLU A 465 -1.70 17.11 -25.58
C GLU A 465 -1.50 17.87 -26.90
N GLN A 466 -0.56 18.82 -26.98
CA GLN A 466 -0.15 19.47 -28.24
C GLN A 466 0.54 18.47 -29.18
N LEU A 467 1.41 17.59 -28.69
CA LEU A 467 2.04 16.54 -29.49
C LEU A 467 1.02 15.48 -29.93
N ALA A 468 -0.01 15.20 -29.12
CA ALA A 468 -1.11 14.31 -29.48
C ALA A 468 -2.06 14.96 -30.50
N ARG A 469 -2.32 16.28 -30.40
CA ARG A 469 -3.09 17.05 -31.39
C ARG A 469 -2.31 17.28 -32.69
N ALA A 470 -0.99 17.42 -32.63
CA ALA A 470 -0.11 17.48 -33.81
C ALA A 470 -0.02 16.12 -34.53
N ARG A 471 -0.27 15.01 -33.83
CA ARG A 471 -0.46 13.68 -34.43
C ARG A 471 -1.85 13.47 -35.05
N ILE A 472 -2.80 14.38 -34.83
CA ILE A 472 -4.16 14.32 -35.37
C ILE A 472 -4.47 15.65 -36.09
N GLN A 473 -3.74 15.90 -37.18
CA GLN A 473 -4.26 16.64 -38.33
C GLN A 473 -3.93 15.86 -39.62
N PRO A 474 -4.83 15.90 -40.61
CA PRO A 474 -5.04 14.80 -41.54
C PRO A 474 -3.99 14.80 -42.65
N ALA A 475 -3.21 13.72 -42.75
CA ALA A 475 -2.49 13.43 -43.97
C ALA A 475 -3.51 13.15 -45.08
N LYS A 476 -3.44 13.95 -46.15
CA LYS A 476 -4.19 13.79 -47.39
C LYS A 476 -4.06 12.35 -47.93
N GLN A 477 -5.22 11.73 -48.11
CA GLN A 477 -5.62 10.75 -49.14
C GLN A 477 -4.57 9.72 -49.61
N ALA A 478 -4.70 8.50 -49.11
CA ALA A 478 -4.61 7.27 -49.90
C ALA A 478 -5.70 6.31 -49.40
N GLY A 479 -6.48 5.73 -50.32
CA GLY A 479 -7.76 5.06 -50.06
C GLY A 479 -7.72 3.81 -49.15
N PRO A 480 -8.89 3.29 -48.74
CA PRO A 480 -9.00 2.31 -47.68
C PRO A 480 -8.57 0.91 -48.14
N ARG A 481 -7.51 0.36 -47.54
CA ARG A 481 -7.35 -1.09 -47.40
C ARG A 481 -7.97 -1.51 -46.07
N LYS A 482 -8.99 -2.36 -46.14
CA LYS A 482 -9.70 -2.96 -45.00
C LYS A 482 -8.70 -3.67 -44.06
N PRO A 483 -8.82 -3.54 -42.73
CA PRO A 483 -8.13 -4.43 -41.80
C PRO A 483 -8.78 -5.82 -41.84
N GLN A 484 -7.97 -6.83 -42.14
CA GLN A 484 -8.33 -8.24 -42.02
C GLN A 484 -8.68 -8.55 -40.56
N ASP A 485 -9.84 -9.15 -40.37
CA ASP A 485 -10.30 -9.73 -39.12
C ASP A 485 -9.38 -10.91 -38.71
N PRO A 486 -8.71 -10.86 -37.54
CA PRO A 486 -7.86 -11.95 -37.09
C PRO A 486 -8.63 -13.22 -36.65
N TRP A 487 -9.96 -13.24 -36.78
CA TRP A 487 -10.82 -14.33 -36.31
C TRP A 487 -11.63 -15.04 -37.41
N SER A 488 -11.27 -14.88 -38.69
CA SER A 488 -11.99 -15.51 -39.81
C SER A 488 -11.67 -16.99 -40.08
N GLY A 489 -10.85 -17.64 -39.26
CA GLY A 489 -10.55 -19.06 -39.39
C GLY A 489 -10.51 -19.72 -38.03
N LEU A 490 -11.66 -20.18 -37.54
CA LEU A 490 -11.87 -21.41 -36.75
C LEU A 490 -13.35 -21.48 -36.35
N ARG A 491 -14.08 -22.24 -37.18
CA ARG A 491 -15.29 -22.97 -36.77
C ARG A 491 -14.93 -24.07 -35.78
#